data_AF-A0A9E0X7W4-F1
#
_entry.id   AF-A0A9E0X7W4-F1
#
_cell.length_a   1.000
_cell.length_b   1.000
_cell.length_c   1.000
_cell.angle_alpha   90.00
_cell.angle_beta   90.00
_cell.angle_gamma   90.00
#
_symmetry.space_group_name_H-M   'P 1'
#
loop_
_entity.id
_entity.type
_entity.pdbx_description
1 polymer ?
#
loop_
_entity_poly.entity_id
_entity_poly.type
_entity_poly.pdbx_seq_one_letter_code
_entity_poly.pdbx_strand_id
1 'polypeptide(L)'
;MTTYQNIFSGNLISPSQVSYNAISLTSNLALSWPLETAPSGNLLTDIVDVSSNGAYTITLPPANQTSNGQASIFVNRSAFAITLSANDGTVVVSAMPAGSVFFVYVSSNTTVGGTWGSFQYGSQASAVNAAQLAGNGLVAVGSLLSQSIPVSSKGVDYAVGASDRAIFLNWIGGSGTITLPLATTVGANWYTQIRNSGTSALTVALSGSDTINGVASLTMSVGDSAFIVTDGASWFTIGLGAAVNNNFNPVSINVGGLSGTYVLPANQYGKTAYTFFGALAGNLQIVVPASSYQYWVDNQTSGGFTLTIGISGQPSPPSIAAGARNIYYYNPFEAVIIPINTTGVSLPLVVASGGTGATTASGARSNLGSTSVGDAVFTASTTLVAQTALAAPSTADAMIFAMSFG
;
A
#
# COMPACT_ATOMS: atom_id res chain seq x y z
N MET A 1 -20.03 46.42 -42.36
CA MET A 1 -19.94 46.55 -43.83
C MET A 1 -20.74 47.79 -44.22
N THR A 2 -20.17 48.72 -44.98
CA THR A 2 -20.89 49.92 -45.45
C THR A 2 -21.89 49.50 -46.54
N THR A 3 -23.18 49.56 -46.24
CA THR A 3 -24.26 49.26 -47.20
C THR A 3 -24.51 50.46 -48.10
N TYR A 4 -24.59 50.25 -49.41
CA TYR A 4 -25.01 51.29 -50.36
C TYR A 4 -26.53 51.21 -50.51
N GLN A 5 -27.25 52.33 -50.53
CA GLN A 5 -28.69 52.32 -50.84
C GLN A 5 -28.90 52.57 -52.34
N ASN A 6 -29.79 51.78 -52.95
CA ASN A 6 -30.25 52.00 -54.30
C ASN A 6 -31.01 53.32 -54.38
N ILE A 7 -30.48 54.29 -55.13
CA ILE A 7 -31.06 55.63 -55.28
C ILE A 7 -32.44 55.63 -55.97
N PHE A 8 -32.86 54.53 -56.59
CA PHE A 8 -34.16 54.42 -57.28
C PHE A 8 -35.22 53.61 -56.53
N SER A 9 -34.82 52.71 -55.62
CA SER A 9 -35.75 51.83 -54.90
C SER A 9 -35.66 51.93 -53.38
N GLY A 10 -34.66 52.62 -52.82
CA GLY A 10 -34.42 52.72 -51.38
C GLY A 10 -33.91 51.43 -50.73
N ASN A 11 -33.76 50.35 -51.50
CA ASN A 11 -33.29 49.06 -50.98
C ASN A 11 -31.77 49.06 -50.78
N LEU A 12 -31.31 48.34 -49.75
CA LEU A 12 -29.88 48.12 -49.48
C LEU A 12 -29.28 47.23 -50.58
N ILE A 13 -28.21 47.67 -51.20
CA ILE A 13 -27.39 46.90 -52.14
C ILE A 13 -26.08 46.56 -51.44
N SER A 14 -25.73 45.28 -51.44
CA SER A 14 -24.42 44.81 -50.95
C SER A 14 -23.45 44.71 -52.14
N PRO A 15 -22.25 45.33 -52.08
CA PRO A 15 -21.32 45.37 -53.21
C PRO A 15 -20.66 44.01 -53.52
N SER A 16 -20.76 43.05 -52.60
CA SER A 16 -20.31 41.66 -52.76
C SER A 16 -21.05 40.74 -51.78
N GLN A 17 -21.05 39.42 -52.03
CA GLN A 17 -21.61 38.42 -51.13
C GLN A 17 -21.03 38.60 -49.71
N VAL A 18 -21.90 38.71 -48.71
CA VAL A 18 -21.49 38.83 -47.31
C VAL A 18 -21.04 37.45 -46.83
N SER A 19 -19.73 37.23 -46.70
CA SER A 19 -19.17 35.94 -46.29
C SER A 19 -19.10 35.75 -44.77
N TYR A 20 -19.22 36.83 -43.99
CA TYR A 20 -19.08 36.82 -42.54
C TYR A 20 -20.20 37.60 -41.84
N ASN A 21 -20.80 37.00 -40.82
CA ASN A 21 -21.77 37.65 -39.95
C ASN A 21 -21.45 37.36 -38.48
N ALA A 22 -21.51 38.39 -37.63
CA ALA A 22 -21.36 38.28 -36.19
C ALA A 22 -22.65 38.68 -35.50
N ILE A 23 -23.24 37.75 -34.75
CA ILE A 23 -24.56 37.89 -34.13
C ILE A 23 -24.41 37.91 -32.62
N SER A 24 -25.11 38.84 -31.97
CA SER A 24 -25.24 38.93 -30.51
C SER A 24 -26.68 38.66 -30.10
N LEU A 25 -26.94 37.46 -29.58
CA LEU A 25 -28.29 37.01 -29.21
C LEU A 25 -28.67 37.45 -27.80
N THR A 26 -29.76 38.21 -27.71
CA THR A 26 -30.47 38.55 -26.46
C THR A 26 -31.88 37.95 -26.41
N SER A 27 -32.31 37.30 -27.49
CA SER A 27 -33.59 36.59 -27.66
C SER A 27 -33.49 35.64 -28.85
N ASN A 28 -34.54 34.86 -29.13
CA ASN A 28 -34.60 34.03 -30.35
C ASN A 28 -34.54 34.91 -31.60
N LEU A 29 -33.83 34.44 -32.63
CA LEU A 29 -33.55 35.22 -33.83
C LEU A 29 -33.83 34.41 -35.10
N ALA A 30 -34.55 34.98 -36.06
CA ALA A 30 -34.69 34.40 -37.40
C ALA A 30 -33.70 35.03 -38.38
N LEU A 31 -33.05 34.18 -39.20
CA LEU A 31 -32.13 34.59 -40.25
C LEU A 31 -32.82 34.63 -41.61
N SER A 32 -32.29 35.43 -42.53
CA SER A 32 -32.69 35.52 -43.93
C SER A 32 -31.52 35.17 -44.84
N TRP A 33 -31.78 34.63 -46.04
CA TRP A 33 -30.72 34.46 -47.03
C TRP A 33 -30.16 35.83 -47.46
N PRO A 34 -28.87 35.92 -47.83
CA PRO A 34 -28.22 37.15 -48.27
C PRO A 34 -28.62 37.46 -49.73
N LEU A 35 -29.91 37.68 -49.95
CA LEU A 35 -30.49 38.09 -51.22
C LEU A 35 -30.63 39.63 -51.23
N GLU A 36 -30.57 40.25 -52.41
CA GLU A 36 -30.72 41.71 -52.59
C GLU A 36 -32.09 42.26 -52.11
N THR A 37 -33.04 41.37 -51.82
CA THR A 37 -34.38 41.68 -51.30
C THR A 37 -34.62 41.09 -49.91
N ALA A 38 -33.56 40.78 -49.15
CA ALA A 38 -33.68 40.17 -47.83
C ALA A 38 -34.60 41.01 -46.91
N PRO A 39 -35.61 40.39 -46.28
CA PRO A 39 -36.59 41.11 -45.45
C PRO A 39 -36.02 41.59 -44.11
N SER A 40 -34.81 41.17 -43.74
CA SER A 40 -34.13 41.57 -42.52
C SER A 40 -32.61 41.70 -42.72
N GLY A 41 -31.95 42.49 -41.87
CA GLY A 41 -30.49 42.60 -41.85
C GLY A 41 -29.76 41.41 -41.20
N ASN A 42 -30.50 40.41 -40.69
CA ASN A 42 -29.92 39.24 -40.01
C ASN A 42 -29.69 38.13 -41.03
N LEU A 43 -28.52 38.13 -41.66
CA LEU A 43 -28.25 37.28 -42.81
C LEU A 43 -27.58 35.95 -42.41
N LEU A 44 -27.94 34.87 -43.10
CA LEU A 44 -27.21 33.61 -43.05
C LEU A 44 -26.06 33.64 -44.07
N THR A 45 -24.84 33.86 -43.57
CA THR A 45 -23.61 33.98 -44.38
C THR A 45 -22.79 32.68 -44.33
N ASP A 46 -21.69 32.61 -45.08
CA ASP A 46 -20.83 31.41 -45.10
C ASP A 46 -20.22 31.11 -43.74
N ILE A 47 -19.86 32.15 -42.96
CA ILE A 47 -19.39 32.05 -41.58
C ILE A 47 -20.27 32.91 -40.68
N VAL A 48 -20.80 32.32 -39.61
CA VAL A 48 -21.64 32.97 -38.61
C VAL A 48 -21.05 32.77 -37.22
N ASP A 49 -20.57 33.86 -36.62
CA ASP A 49 -20.11 33.87 -35.24
C ASP A 49 -21.23 34.29 -34.30
N VAL A 50 -21.53 33.46 -33.30
CA VAL A 50 -22.64 33.69 -32.38
C VAL A 50 -22.11 33.96 -30.98
N SER A 51 -22.44 35.12 -30.44
CA SER A 51 -22.34 35.45 -29.02
C SER A 51 -23.75 35.54 -28.41
N SER A 52 -23.92 35.20 -27.14
CA SER A 52 -25.23 35.17 -26.50
C SER A 52 -25.16 35.35 -24.99
N ASN A 53 -26.20 35.94 -24.40
CA ASN A 53 -26.38 36.08 -22.96
C ASN A 53 -27.31 35.01 -22.34
N GLY A 54 -27.74 34.00 -23.11
CA GLY A 54 -28.63 32.95 -22.65
C GLY A 54 -28.75 31.80 -23.64
N ALA A 55 -29.61 30.83 -23.35
CA ALA A 55 -29.94 29.76 -24.30
C ALA A 55 -31.08 30.25 -25.22
N TYR A 56 -30.77 30.47 -26.50
CA TYR A 56 -31.75 30.90 -27.51
C TYR A 56 -31.70 30.04 -28.76
N THR A 57 -32.74 30.18 -29.57
CA THR A 57 -32.86 29.53 -30.87
C THR A 57 -32.59 30.50 -32.00
N ILE A 58 -31.76 30.08 -32.95
CA ILE A 58 -31.63 30.71 -34.27
C ILE A 58 -32.50 29.91 -35.25
N THR A 59 -33.47 30.58 -35.86
CA THR A 59 -34.28 30.02 -36.94
C THR A 59 -33.62 30.29 -38.29
N LEU A 60 -33.28 29.23 -38.99
CA LEU A 60 -32.67 29.28 -40.32
C LEU A 60 -33.67 29.85 -41.35
N PRO A 61 -33.17 30.45 -42.45
CA PRO A 61 -34.02 30.99 -43.49
C PRO A 61 -34.84 29.89 -44.20
N PRO A 62 -35.90 30.25 -44.93
CA PRO A 62 -36.68 29.32 -45.74
C PRO A 62 -35.81 28.52 -46.72
N ALA A 63 -35.80 27.20 -46.64
CA ALA A 63 -34.95 26.35 -47.48
C ALA A 63 -35.31 26.45 -48.97
N ASN A 64 -36.59 26.66 -49.30
CA ASN A 64 -37.10 26.81 -50.67
C ASN A 64 -36.64 28.07 -51.42
N GLN A 65 -35.90 28.97 -50.75
CA GLN A 65 -35.34 30.18 -51.36
C GLN A 65 -33.89 30.00 -51.82
N THR A 66 -33.30 28.82 -51.62
CA THR A 66 -31.93 28.50 -52.06
C THR A 66 -31.84 27.14 -52.73
N SER A 67 -30.68 26.81 -53.28
CA SER A 67 -30.37 25.50 -53.86
C SER A 67 -29.94 24.49 -52.79
N ASN A 68 -30.17 23.20 -53.07
CA ASN A 68 -29.56 22.12 -52.29
C ASN A 68 -28.04 22.26 -52.32
N GLY A 69 -27.38 22.06 -51.17
CA GLY A 69 -25.94 22.22 -51.00
C GLY A 69 -25.51 23.59 -50.49
N GLN A 70 -26.39 24.60 -50.40
CA GLN A 70 -26.07 25.86 -49.74
C GLN A 70 -25.71 25.59 -48.28
N ALA A 71 -24.55 26.11 -47.84
CA ALA A 71 -23.96 25.77 -46.56
C ALA A 71 -23.46 27.00 -45.78
N SER A 72 -23.39 26.84 -44.47
CA SER A 72 -22.86 27.83 -43.53
C SER A 72 -22.13 27.14 -42.37
N ILE A 73 -21.10 27.81 -41.86
CA ILE A 73 -20.39 27.42 -40.65
C ILE A 73 -20.86 28.31 -39.50
N PHE A 74 -21.32 27.68 -38.41
CA PHE A 74 -21.67 28.36 -37.18
C PHE A 74 -20.59 28.14 -36.12
N VAL A 75 -20.16 29.21 -35.47
CA VAL A 75 -19.22 29.16 -34.35
C VAL A 75 -19.90 29.71 -33.11
N ASN A 76 -20.06 28.87 -32.08
CA ASN A 76 -20.57 29.34 -30.79
C ASN A 76 -19.43 29.95 -29.97
N ARG A 77 -19.39 31.27 -29.87
CA ARG A 77 -18.46 32.02 -29.01
C ARG A 77 -19.04 32.38 -27.65
N SER A 78 -20.27 31.96 -27.35
CA SER A 78 -20.91 32.20 -26.07
C SER A 78 -20.62 31.09 -25.05
N ALA A 79 -20.95 31.34 -23.78
CA ALA A 79 -20.91 30.33 -22.73
C ALA A 79 -22.18 29.45 -22.69
N PHE A 80 -23.16 29.72 -23.54
CA PHE A 80 -24.48 29.07 -23.53
C PHE A 80 -24.67 28.19 -24.76
N ALA A 81 -25.49 27.15 -24.63
CA ALA A 81 -25.86 26.32 -25.78
C ALA A 81 -26.87 27.05 -26.67
N ILE A 82 -26.68 26.99 -27.99
CA ILE A 82 -27.57 27.61 -28.98
C ILE A 82 -28.29 26.52 -29.76
N THR A 83 -29.59 26.69 -29.99
CA THR A 83 -30.38 25.78 -30.82
C THR A 83 -30.47 26.35 -32.24
N LEU A 84 -30.31 25.50 -33.26
CA LEU A 84 -30.62 25.85 -34.64
C LEU A 84 -31.91 25.15 -35.05
N SER A 85 -32.90 25.89 -35.52
CA SER A 85 -34.16 25.35 -36.05
C SER A 85 -34.31 25.70 -37.53
N ALA A 86 -34.95 24.84 -38.30
CA ALA A 86 -35.47 25.17 -39.63
C ALA A 86 -36.61 26.18 -39.52
N ASN A 87 -37.00 26.76 -40.67
CA ASN A 87 -38.01 27.81 -40.74
C ASN A 87 -39.43 27.35 -40.32
N ASP A 88 -39.68 26.03 -40.35
CA ASP A 88 -40.92 25.41 -39.86
C ASP A 88 -40.89 25.04 -38.37
N GLY A 89 -39.79 25.35 -37.67
CA GLY A 89 -39.58 25.03 -36.26
C GLY A 89 -38.91 23.68 -35.99
N THR A 90 -38.66 22.86 -37.03
CA THR A 90 -37.93 21.59 -36.88
C THR A 90 -36.51 21.84 -36.36
N VAL A 91 -36.08 21.13 -35.32
CA VAL A 91 -34.74 21.32 -34.75
C VAL A 91 -33.68 20.68 -35.65
N VAL A 92 -32.70 21.46 -36.09
CA VAL A 92 -31.56 21.04 -36.93
C VAL A 92 -30.31 20.74 -36.08
N VAL A 93 -30.10 21.53 -35.03
CA VAL A 93 -29.09 21.28 -33.98
C VAL A 93 -29.75 21.60 -32.65
N SER A 94 -29.94 20.57 -31.80
CA SER A 94 -30.68 20.70 -30.53
C SER A 94 -29.92 21.44 -29.43
N ALA A 95 -28.59 21.36 -29.43
CA ALA A 95 -27.75 22.10 -28.51
C ALA A 95 -26.34 22.20 -29.09
N MET A 96 -26.01 23.31 -29.76
CA MET A 96 -24.65 23.65 -30.16
C MET A 96 -23.86 24.11 -28.92
N PRO A 97 -22.93 23.30 -28.36
CA PRO A 97 -22.26 23.65 -27.11
C PRO A 97 -21.38 24.89 -27.23
N ALA A 98 -21.10 25.53 -26.09
CA ALA A 98 -20.13 26.63 -26.02
C ALA A 98 -18.78 26.22 -26.63
N GLY A 99 -18.22 27.06 -27.50
CA GLY A 99 -16.93 26.81 -28.15
C GLY A 99 -16.95 25.80 -29.31
N SER A 100 -18.11 25.23 -29.66
CA SER A 100 -18.22 24.29 -30.80
C SER A 100 -18.37 25.01 -32.15
N VAL A 101 -18.02 24.30 -33.23
CA VAL A 101 -18.19 24.74 -34.61
C VAL A 101 -19.02 23.71 -35.36
N PHE A 102 -20.10 24.15 -36.00
CA PHE A 102 -21.01 23.30 -36.78
C PHE A 102 -21.02 23.69 -38.25
N PHE A 103 -21.00 22.70 -39.13
CA PHE A 103 -21.29 22.88 -40.55
C PHE A 103 -22.74 22.47 -40.80
N VAL A 104 -23.50 23.36 -41.44
CA VAL A 104 -24.94 23.18 -41.70
C VAL A 104 -25.20 23.44 -43.17
N TYR A 105 -25.98 22.60 -43.83
CA TYR A 105 -26.29 22.73 -45.26
C TYR A 105 -27.71 22.26 -45.58
N VAL A 106 -28.29 22.80 -46.66
CA VAL A 106 -29.61 22.38 -47.15
C VAL A 106 -29.46 21.07 -47.93
N SER A 107 -30.08 19.98 -47.45
CA SER A 107 -30.10 18.69 -48.15
C SER A 107 -31.34 18.51 -49.03
N SER A 108 -32.44 19.21 -48.72
CA SER A 108 -33.65 19.29 -49.56
C SER A 108 -34.36 20.63 -49.37
N ASN A 109 -34.70 21.30 -50.48
CA ASN A 109 -35.37 22.60 -50.52
C ASN A 109 -36.85 22.52 -50.96
N THR A 110 -37.45 21.33 -50.93
CA THR A 110 -38.82 21.09 -51.43
C THR A 110 -39.93 21.76 -50.62
N THR A 111 -39.67 22.16 -49.37
CA THR A 111 -40.60 22.86 -48.48
C THR A 111 -39.95 24.11 -47.89
N VAL A 112 -40.74 24.96 -47.23
CA VAL A 112 -40.24 26.16 -46.51
C VAL A 112 -39.24 25.78 -45.40
N GLY A 113 -39.50 24.72 -44.64
CA GLY A 113 -38.54 24.21 -43.65
C GLY A 113 -37.34 23.49 -44.27
N GLY A 114 -37.59 22.76 -45.37
CA GLY A 114 -36.61 21.89 -46.01
C GLY A 114 -36.07 20.80 -45.09
N THR A 115 -35.07 20.07 -45.59
CA THR A 115 -34.25 19.18 -44.76
C THR A 115 -32.85 19.77 -44.69
N TRP A 116 -32.28 19.79 -43.49
CA TRP A 116 -30.95 20.33 -43.24
C TRP A 116 -30.04 19.22 -42.74
N GLY A 117 -28.85 19.11 -43.34
CA GLY A 117 -27.76 18.32 -42.81
C GLY A 117 -26.94 19.15 -41.85
N SER A 118 -26.52 18.56 -40.73
CA SER A 118 -25.62 19.20 -39.78
C SER A 118 -24.59 18.19 -39.27
N PHE A 119 -23.35 18.65 -39.09
CA PHE A 119 -22.31 17.89 -38.39
C PHE A 119 -21.36 18.85 -37.67
N GLN A 120 -20.74 18.35 -36.60
CA GLN A 120 -19.75 19.12 -35.88
C GLN A 120 -18.47 19.21 -36.71
N TYR A 121 -18.09 20.42 -37.11
CA TYR A 121 -16.91 20.71 -37.93
C TYR A 121 -15.64 20.86 -37.08
N GLY A 122 -15.80 21.28 -35.82
CA GLY A 122 -14.71 21.42 -34.88
C GLY A 122 -15.16 21.72 -33.47
N SER A 123 -14.22 21.74 -32.54
CA SER A 123 -14.41 22.25 -31.19
C SER A 123 -13.19 23.06 -30.79
N GLN A 124 -13.39 24.26 -30.26
CA GLN A 124 -12.30 25.09 -29.74
C GLN A 124 -11.81 24.59 -28.36
N ALA A 125 -12.55 23.66 -27.73
CA ALA A 125 -12.11 22.82 -26.62
C ALA A 125 -12.61 21.39 -26.86
N SER A 126 -11.71 20.43 -27.10
CA SER A 126 -12.08 19.01 -27.22
C SER A 126 -12.58 18.49 -25.87
N ALA A 127 -13.87 18.66 -25.58
CA ALA A 127 -14.51 18.02 -24.45
C ALA A 127 -14.87 16.59 -24.84
N VAL A 128 -13.98 15.64 -24.56
CA VAL A 128 -14.29 14.22 -24.69
C VAL A 128 -15.36 13.87 -23.65
N ASN A 129 -16.44 13.20 -24.04
CA ASN A 129 -17.50 12.83 -23.11
C ASN A 129 -16.98 11.75 -22.14
N ALA A 130 -16.78 12.11 -20.88
CA ALA A 130 -16.28 11.19 -19.84
C ALA A 130 -17.13 9.91 -19.73
N ALA A 131 -18.44 9.97 -20.02
CA ALA A 131 -19.30 8.80 -19.99
C ALA A 131 -18.98 7.77 -21.09
N GLN A 132 -18.39 8.20 -22.22
CA GLN A 132 -17.97 7.29 -23.28
C GLN A 132 -16.65 6.58 -22.98
N LEU A 133 -15.85 7.11 -22.03
CA LEU A 133 -14.58 6.53 -21.60
C LEU A 133 -14.70 5.79 -20.27
N ALA A 134 -15.82 5.95 -19.57
CA ALA A 134 -16.10 5.18 -18.36
C ALA A 134 -16.15 3.68 -18.68
N GLY A 135 -15.66 2.87 -17.74
CA GLY A 135 -15.50 1.44 -17.92
C GLY A 135 -14.97 0.78 -16.65
N ASN A 136 -14.52 -0.46 -16.74
CA ASN A 136 -13.97 -1.16 -15.58
C ASN A 136 -12.79 -0.41 -14.95
N GLY A 137 -12.98 0.07 -13.71
CA GLY A 137 -12.00 0.86 -12.96
C GLY A 137 -12.16 2.37 -13.08
N LEU A 138 -13.07 2.86 -13.94
CA LEU A 138 -13.30 4.29 -14.19
C LEU A 138 -14.79 4.62 -14.25
N VAL A 139 -15.21 5.65 -13.53
CA VAL A 139 -16.59 6.17 -13.57
C VAL A 139 -16.58 7.64 -13.96
N ALA A 140 -17.54 8.04 -14.78
CA ALA A 140 -17.74 9.45 -15.08
C ALA A 140 -18.44 10.16 -13.91
N VAL A 141 -17.84 11.22 -13.42
CA VAL A 141 -18.41 12.11 -12.40
C VAL A 141 -18.50 13.51 -13.01
N GLY A 142 -19.65 13.82 -13.58
CA GLY A 142 -19.83 15.04 -14.38
C GLY A 142 -18.94 15.01 -15.63
N SER A 143 -18.05 16.00 -15.77
CA SER A 143 -17.09 16.11 -16.87
C SER A 143 -15.74 15.43 -16.59
N LEU A 144 -15.55 14.82 -15.42
CA LEU A 144 -14.29 14.20 -15.00
C LEU A 144 -14.40 12.67 -14.99
N LEU A 145 -13.26 12.00 -15.19
CA LEU A 145 -13.11 10.57 -14.89
C LEU A 145 -12.58 10.41 -13.47
N SER A 146 -13.21 9.53 -12.70
CA SER A 146 -12.79 9.13 -11.37
C SER A 146 -12.45 7.66 -11.34
N GLN A 147 -11.46 7.26 -10.53
CA GLN A 147 -11.21 5.86 -10.27
C GLN A 147 -12.41 5.25 -9.52
N SER A 148 -12.83 4.06 -9.95
CA SER A 148 -13.94 3.32 -9.35
C SER A 148 -13.49 1.92 -8.94
N ILE A 149 -13.69 1.57 -7.68
CA ILE A 149 -13.43 0.22 -7.15
C ILE A 149 -14.72 -0.26 -6.48
N PRO A 150 -15.66 -0.84 -7.24
CA PRO A 150 -16.90 -1.34 -6.67
C PRO A 150 -16.63 -2.59 -5.83
N VAL A 151 -17.37 -2.74 -4.73
CA VAL A 151 -17.28 -3.89 -3.82
C VAL A 151 -18.33 -4.94 -4.19
N SER A 152 -17.90 -6.18 -4.38
CA SER A 152 -18.79 -7.33 -4.64
C SER A 152 -18.53 -8.42 -3.62
N SER A 153 -19.55 -8.79 -2.83
CA SER A 153 -19.42 -9.82 -1.80
C SER A 153 -19.75 -11.20 -2.35
N LYS A 154 -18.92 -12.20 -2.02
CA LYS A 154 -19.05 -13.60 -2.47
C LYS A 154 -19.11 -14.54 -1.27
N GLY A 155 -20.15 -15.36 -1.18
CA GLY A 155 -20.36 -16.32 -0.08
C GLY A 155 -20.26 -17.79 -0.49
N VAL A 156 -20.05 -18.05 -1.78
CA VAL A 156 -19.90 -19.38 -2.39
C VAL A 156 -18.79 -19.30 -3.43
N ASP A 157 -18.27 -20.46 -3.84
CA ASP A 157 -17.20 -20.54 -4.83
C ASP A 157 -17.51 -19.69 -6.07
N TYR A 158 -16.50 -18.94 -6.52
CA TYR A 158 -16.69 -17.92 -7.54
C TYR A 158 -15.58 -17.98 -8.60
N ALA A 159 -15.98 -18.13 -9.86
CA ALA A 159 -15.09 -17.99 -11.00
C ALA A 159 -15.07 -16.54 -11.47
N VAL A 160 -13.90 -15.91 -11.40
CA VAL A 160 -13.69 -14.51 -11.78
C VAL A 160 -13.64 -14.39 -13.30
N GLY A 161 -14.42 -13.46 -13.84
CA GLY A 161 -14.49 -13.19 -15.28
C GLY A 161 -13.71 -11.94 -15.70
N ALA A 162 -13.56 -11.74 -17.01
CA ALA A 162 -12.91 -10.54 -17.55
C ALA A 162 -13.61 -9.23 -17.10
N SER A 163 -14.93 -9.27 -16.91
CA SER A 163 -15.76 -8.17 -16.42
C SER A 163 -15.55 -7.82 -14.94
N ASP A 164 -14.87 -8.66 -14.17
CA ASP A 164 -14.55 -8.39 -12.76
C ASP A 164 -13.29 -7.53 -12.60
N ARG A 165 -12.75 -7.00 -13.71
CA ARG A 165 -11.65 -6.06 -13.69
C ARG A 165 -11.97 -4.88 -12.79
N ALA A 166 -11.04 -4.55 -11.89
CA ALA A 166 -11.10 -3.46 -10.93
C ALA A 166 -12.21 -3.58 -9.86
N ILE A 167 -12.89 -4.72 -9.75
CA ILE A 167 -13.84 -5.00 -8.67
C ILE A 167 -13.06 -5.48 -7.44
N PHE A 168 -13.44 -4.99 -6.27
CA PHE A 168 -13.01 -5.52 -4.97
C PHE A 168 -13.93 -6.69 -4.58
N LEU A 169 -13.39 -7.90 -4.66
CA LEU A 169 -14.07 -9.14 -4.29
C LEU A 169 -13.89 -9.39 -2.79
N ASN A 170 -14.98 -9.21 -2.04
CA ASN A 170 -15.02 -9.45 -0.62
C ASN A 170 -15.58 -10.85 -0.34
N TRP A 171 -14.74 -11.78 0.09
CA TRP A 171 -15.21 -13.10 0.51
C TRP A 171 -15.87 -13.02 1.88
N ILE A 172 -17.09 -13.55 2.00
CA ILE A 172 -17.90 -13.56 3.22
C ILE A 172 -18.34 -14.98 3.61
N GLY A 173 -17.89 -16.00 2.86
CA GLY A 173 -18.24 -17.40 3.10
C GLY A 173 -17.38 -18.08 4.17
N GLY A 174 -17.53 -19.39 4.29
CA GLY A 174 -16.64 -20.25 5.07
C GLY A 174 -15.36 -20.59 4.30
N SER A 175 -14.97 -21.87 4.32
CA SER A 175 -13.97 -22.36 3.38
C SER A 175 -14.56 -22.40 1.98
N GLY A 176 -13.81 -21.96 0.99
CA GLY A 176 -14.22 -21.97 -0.41
C GLY A 176 -13.13 -21.42 -1.31
N THR A 177 -13.48 -21.27 -2.59
CA THR A 177 -12.52 -20.98 -3.66
C THR A 177 -12.96 -19.80 -4.52
N ILE A 178 -12.05 -18.86 -4.73
CA ILE A 178 -12.14 -17.90 -5.84
C ILE A 178 -11.15 -18.36 -6.93
N THR A 179 -11.66 -18.64 -8.12
CA THR A 179 -10.84 -19.07 -9.27
C THR A 179 -10.59 -17.89 -10.18
N LEU A 180 -9.32 -17.51 -10.36
CA LEU A 180 -8.91 -16.47 -11.30
C LEU A 180 -9.04 -16.96 -12.75
N PRO A 181 -9.35 -16.07 -13.72
CA PRO A 181 -9.38 -16.44 -15.13
C PRO A 181 -7.97 -16.80 -15.63
N LEU A 182 -7.89 -17.39 -16.82
CA LEU A 182 -6.61 -17.57 -17.51
C LEU A 182 -5.96 -16.21 -17.77
N ALA A 183 -4.71 -16.03 -17.34
CA ALA A 183 -3.92 -14.81 -17.52
C ALA A 183 -3.83 -14.42 -19.00
N THR A 184 -3.65 -15.41 -19.88
CA THR A 184 -3.58 -15.23 -21.33
C THR A 184 -4.89 -14.75 -21.95
N THR A 185 -6.04 -15.05 -21.32
CA THR A 185 -7.36 -14.63 -21.80
C THR A 185 -7.66 -13.19 -21.43
N VAL A 186 -7.30 -12.76 -20.21
CA VAL A 186 -7.53 -11.38 -19.76
C VAL A 186 -6.43 -10.40 -20.18
N GLY A 187 -5.24 -10.91 -20.48
CA GLY A 187 -4.09 -10.14 -20.95
C GLY A 187 -3.41 -9.32 -19.86
N ALA A 188 -2.28 -8.71 -20.23
CA ALA A 188 -1.50 -7.85 -19.35
C ALA A 188 -2.31 -6.66 -18.82
N ASN A 189 -1.95 -6.18 -17.63
CA ASN A 189 -2.60 -5.07 -16.91
C ASN A 189 -4.03 -5.37 -16.42
N TRP A 190 -4.52 -6.60 -16.49
CA TRP A 190 -5.76 -6.96 -15.80
C TRP A 190 -5.52 -7.10 -14.29
N TYR A 191 -6.46 -6.61 -13.47
CA TYR A 191 -6.35 -6.65 -12.02
C TYR A 191 -7.69 -6.73 -11.29
N THR A 192 -7.65 -7.23 -10.06
CA THR A 192 -8.75 -7.27 -9.09
C THR A 192 -8.19 -7.16 -7.67
N GLN A 193 -9.01 -6.83 -6.68
CA GLN A 193 -8.62 -6.91 -5.28
C GLN A 193 -9.45 -7.99 -4.60
N ILE A 194 -8.82 -8.78 -3.74
CA ILE A 194 -9.49 -9.81 -2.97
C ILE A 194 -9.24 -9.57 -1.50
N ARG A 195 -10.29 -9.69 -0.68
CA ARG A 195 -10.18 -9.73 0.78
C ARG A 195 -10.95 -10.94 1.31
N ASN A 196 -10.35 -11.66 2.24
CA ASN A 196 -11.04 -12.67 3.02
C ASN A 196 -11.64 -12.05 4.29
N SER A 197 -12.93 -11.75 4.26
CA SER A 197 -13.75 -11.34 5.41
C SER A 197 -14.67 -12.47 5.90
N GLY A 198 -14.40 -13.70 5.46
CA GLY A 198 -15.15 -14.90 5.83
C GLY A 198 -14.77 -15.46 7.19
N THR A 199 -15.19 -16.69 7.46
CA THR A 199 -14.96 -17.39 8.75
C THR A 199 -13.84 -18.43 8.71
N SER A 200 -13.31 -18.75 7.52
CA SER A 200 -12.24 -19.72 7.33
C SER A 200 -11.28 -19.31 6.20
N ALA A 201 -10.26 -20.12 5.93
CA ALA A 201 -9.31 -19.88 4.86
C ALA A 201 -9.99 -19.93 3.49
N LEU A 202 -9.66 -18.94 2.66
CA LEU A 202 -10.08 -18.82 1.27
C LEU A 202 -8.95 -19.30 0.36
N THR A 203 -9.26 -20.16 -0.60
CA THR A 203 -8.32 -20.53 -1.64
C THR A 203 -8.52 -19.66 -2.87
N VAL A 204 -7.48 -18.95 -3.30
CA VAL A 204 -7.41 -18.32 -4.61
C VAL A 204 -6.76 -19.32 -5.56
N ALA A 205 -7.60 -19.97 -6.38
CA ALA A 205 -7.19 -20.94 -7.36
C ALA A 205 -6.87 -20.28 -8.70
N LEU A 206 -6.02 -20.93 -9.49
CA LEU A 206 -5.66 -20.50 -10.83
C LEU A 206 -6.25 -21.44 -11.87
N SER A 207 -6.44 -20.90 -13.07
CA SER A 207 -6.92 -21.67 -14.21
C SER A 207 -5.75 -22.23 -15.01
N GLY A 208 -5.85 -23.48 -15.48
CA GLY A 208 -4.83 -24.11 -16.29
C GLY A 208 -3.50 -24.30 -15.54
N SER A 209 -2.40 -23.86 -16.15
CA SER A 209 -1.04 -23.96 -15.62
C SER A 209 -0.50 -22.63 -15.09
N ASP A 210 -1.37 -21.63 -14.91
CA ASP A 210 -0.94 -20.32 -14.40
C ASP A 210 -0.39 -20.46 -12.99
N THR A 211 0.48 -19.52 -12.60
CA THR A 211 1.00 -19.42 -11.23
C THR A 211 0.74 -18.04 -10.65
N ILE A 212 0.63 -17.95 -9.32
CA ILE A 212 0.47 -16.73 -8.54
C ILE A 212 1.64 -16.67 -7.56
N ASN A 213 2.50 -15.65 -7.68
CA ASN A 213 3.76 -15.58 -6.94
C ASN A 213 4.61 -16.87 -7.07
N GLY A 214 4.55 -17.56 -8.22
CA GLY A 214 5.26 -18.81 -8.46
C GLY A 214 4.63 -20.08 -7.89
N VAL A 215 3.42 -20.03 -7.30
CA VAL A 215 2.68 -21.20 -6.83
C VAL A 215 1.36 -21.41 -7.57
N ALA A 216 0.82 -22.63 -7.59
CA ALA A 216 -0.41 -22.98 -8.34
C ALA A 216 -1.70 -22.47 -7.69
N SER A 217 -1.67 -22.14 -6.39
CA SER A 217 -2.80 -21.58 -5.65
C SER A 217 -2.29 -20.79 -4.47
N LEU A 218 -3.01 -19.72 -4.12
CA LEU A 218 -2.73 -18.91 -2.94
C LEU A 218 -3.80 -19.17 -1.88
N THR A 219 -3.40 -19.47 -0.64
CA THR A 219 -4.34 -19.53 0.48
C THR A 219 -4.32 -18.20 1.24
N MET A 220 -5.49 -17.62 1.45
CA MET A 220 -5.70 -16.37 2.19
C MET A 220 -6.41 -16.68 3.51
N SER A 221 -5.76 -16.39 4.62
CA SER A 221 -6.33 -16.50 5.96
C SER A 221 -7.43 -15.45 6.18
N VAL A 222 -8.25 -15.64 7.21
CA VAL A 222 -9.26 -14.65 7.58
C VAL A 222 -8.58 -13.32 7.90
N GLY A 223 -9.02 -12.23 7.26
CA GLY A 223 -8.46 -10.89 7.39
C GLY A 223 -7.43 -10.54 6.31
N ASP A 224 -6.90 -11.52 5.58
CA ASP A 224 -5.93 -11.29 4.51
C ASP A 224 -6.58 -10.54 3.34
N SER A 225 -5.80 -9.68 2.70
CA SER A 225 -6.18 -8.98 1.48
C SER A 225 -5.00 -8.82 0.56
N ALA A 226 -5.25 -8.88 -0.74
CA ALA A 226 -4.24 -8.70 -1.76
C ALA A 226 -4.83 -7.96 -2.97
N PHE A 227 -4.04 -7.06 -3.54
CA PHE A 227 -4.27 -6.57 -4.89
C PHE A 227 -3.61 -7.56 -5.85
N ILE A 228 -4.37 -8.10 -6.79
CA ILE A 228 -3.90 -9.14 -7.72
C ILE A 228 -3.82 -8.55 -9.13
N VAL A 229 -2.68 -8.72 -9.78
CA VAL A 229 -2.40 -8.22 -11.15
C VAL A 229 -1.74 -9.30 -11.98
N THR A 230 -1.94 -9.25 -13.30
CA THR A 230 -1.26 -10.15 -14.25
C THR A 230 -0.47 -9.39 -15.32
N ASP A 231 0.63 -9.99 -15.75
CA ASP A 231 1.41 -9.60 -16.92
C ASP A 231 0.92 -10.27 -18.22
N GLY A 232 -0.17 -11.05 -18.16
CA GLY A 232 -0.72 -11.83 -19.27
C GLY A 232 -0.22 -13.28 -19.33
N ALA A 233 0.66 -13.71 -18.41
CA ALA A 233 1.14 -15.08 -18.31
C ALA A 233 1.12 -15.63 -16.87
N SER A 234 1.41 -14.80 -15.88
CA SER A 234 1.40 -15.15 -14.45
C SER A 234 0.68 -14.10 -13.63
N TRP A 235 0.37 -14.46 -12.39
CA TRP A 235 -0.32 -13.63 -11.42
C TRP A 235 0.63 -13.18 -10.32
N PHE A 236 0.42 -11.96 -9.83
CA PHE A 236 1.23 -11.35 -8.79
C PHE A 236 0.34 -10.68 -7.77
N THR A 237 0.74 -10.73 -6.50
CA THR A 237 0.06 -10.02 -5.42
C THR A 237 0.84 -8.79 -4.97
N ILE A 238 0.14 -7.70 -4.68
CA ILE A 238 0.65 -6.50 -4.01
C ILE A 238 -0.08 -6.35 -2.68
N GLY A 239 0.67 -6.13 -1.60
CA GLY A 239 0.10 -5.84 -0.28
C GLY A 239 -0.42 -7.06 0.49
N LEU A 240 -0.24 -8.29 -0.03
CA LEU A 240 -0.45 -9.48 0.79
C LEU A 240 0.64 -9.51 1.87
N GLY A 241 0.22 -9.54 3.15
CA GLY A 241 1.16 -9.66 4.26
C GLY A 241 2.04 -10.89 4.10
N ALA A 242 3.35 -10.73 4.28
CA ALA A 242 4.23 -11.89 4.38
C ALA A 242 3.75 -12.74 5.56
N ALA A 243 3.73 -14.07 5.39
CA ALA A 243 3.55 -14.96 6.52
C ALA A 243 4.55 -14.53 7.61
N VAL A 244 4.04 -14.03 8.73
CA VAL A 244 4.87 -13.83 9.90
C VAL A 244 5.23 -15.24 10.33
N ASN A 245 6.42 -15.67 9.91
CA ASN A 245 7.05 -16.90 10.39
C ASN A 245 7.37 -16.67 11.87
N ASN A 246 6.33 -16.68 12.71
CA ASN A 246 6.42 -16.68 14.15
C ASN A 246 6.96 -18.05 14.55
N ASN A 247 8.27 -18.20 14.41
CA ASN A 247 8.96 -19.47 14.47
C ASN A 247 9.08 -20.03 15.89
N PHE A 248 8.43 -19.48 16.92
CA PHE A 248 8.45 -20.10 18.24
C PHE A 248 7.57 -21.36 18.28
N ASN A 249 8.14 -22.49 17.84
CA ASN A 249 7.47 -23.77 17.68
C ASN A 249 8.10 -24.79 18.65
N PRO A 250 7.54 -24.97 19.86
CA PRO A 250 8.10 -25.87 20.88
C PRO A 250 7.79 -27.34 20.58
N VAL A 251 8.69 -28.23 21.00
CA VAL A 251 8.48 -29.69 20.99
C VAL A 251 8.98 -30.31 22.30
N SER A 252 8.28 -31.33 22.80
CA SER A 252 8.73 -32.14 23.93
C SER A 252 9.11 -33.54 23.46
N ILE A 253 10.29 -34.01 23.86
CA ILE A 253 10.89 -35.26 23.39
C ILE A 253 11.26 -36.11 24.61
N ASN A 254 10.70 -37.31 24.68
CA ASN A 254 11.10 -38.30 25.67
C ASN A 254 12.41 -38.96 25.23
N VAL A 255 13.44 -38.83 26.06
CA VAL A 255 14.77 -39.45 25.86
C VAL A 255 15.11 -40.46 26.97
N GLY A 256 14.10 -40.90 27.72
CA GLY A 256 14.25 -41.92 28.76
C GLY A 256 14.75 -43.25 28.20
N GLY A 257 15.66 -43.89 28.94
CA GLY A 257 16.29 -45.15 28.56
C GLY A 257 17.39 -45.02 27.50
N LEU A 258 17.67 -43.81 27.00
CA LEU A 258 18.68 -43.60 25.97
C LEU A 258 20.08 -43.33 26.56
N SER A 259 21.10 -43.60 25.74
CA SER A 259 22.51 -43.29 25.98
C SER A 259 23.23 -43.11 24.64
N GLY A 260 24.39 -42.45 24.62
CA GLY A 260 25.17 -42.23 23.41
C GLY A 260 24.69 -41.00 22.63
N THR A 261 24.22 -41.19 21.40
CA THR A 261 23.83 -40.08 20.51
C THR A 261 22.37 -40.23 20.09
N TYR A 262 21.61 -39.15 20.18
CA TYR A 262 20.26 -39.03 19.65
C TYR A 262 20.22 -37.98 18.55
N VAL A 263 20.15 -38.44 17.30
CA VAL A 263 19.96 -37.56 16.14
C VAL A 263 18.47 -37.27 16.01
N LEU A 264 18.11 -35.98 16.02
CA LEU A 264 16.70 -35.59 15.86
C LEU A 264 16.17 -36.17 14.53
N PRO A 265 15.02 -36.85 14.51
CA PRO A 265 14.40 -37.29 13.27
C PRO A 265 13.70 -36.14 12.53
N ALA A 266 13.36 -36.35 11.26
CA ALA A 266 12.79 -35.33 10.37
C ALA A 266 11.51 -34.65 10.91
N ASN A 267 10.71 -35.35 11.72
CA ASN A 267 9.51 -34.80 12.37
C ASN A 267 9.81 -33.92 13.60
N GLN A 268 11.04 -33.95 14.11
CA GLN A 268 11.50 -33.14 15.24
C GLN A 268 12.48 -32.04 14.81
N TYR A 269 12.84 -31.98 13.52
CA TYR A 269 13.68 -30.94 12.95
C TYR A 269 12.96 -29.58 12.84
N GLY A 270 13.76 -28.52 12.77
CA GLY A 270 13.29 -27.16 12.48
C GLY A 270 12.47 -26.51 13.61
N LYS A 271 12.49 -27.07 14.82
CA LYS A 271 11.88 -26.46 16.01
C LYS A 271 12.84 -25.47 16.65
N THR A 272 12.31 -24.43 17.30
CA THR A 272 13.10 -23.41 18.00
C THR A 272 13.22 -23.67 19.50
N ALA A 273 12.30 -24.44 20.08
CA ALA A 273 12.30 -24.79 21.49
C ALA A 273 12.12 -26.30 21.69
N TYR A 274 12.95 -26.89 22.54
CA TYR A 274 12.99 -28.32 22.82
C TYR A 274 12.94 -28.55 24.33
N THR A 275 12.06 -29.44 24.77
CA THR A 275 12.04 -29.96 26.12
C THR A 275 12.39 -31.43 26.09
N PHE A 276 13.52 -31.81 26.71
CA PHE A 276 13.94 -33.20 26.83
C PHE A 276 13.57 -33.73 28.21
N PHE A 277 12.90 -34.89 28.29
CA PHE A 277 12.47 -35.47 29.56
C PHE A 277 12.66 -36.99 29.59
N GLY A 278 12.59 -37.59 30.79
CA GLY A 278 12.79 -39.02 31.02
C GLY A 278 14.07 -39.35 31.77
N ALA A 279 14.20 -40.58 32.28
CA ALA A 279 15.38 -41.05 33.00
C ALA A 279 16.44 -41.61 32.02
N LEU A 280 17.60 -40.97 31.93
CA LEU A 280 18.69 -41.40 31.05
C LEU A 280 19.30 -42.72 31.54
N ALA A 281 19.76 -43.56 30.61
CA ALA A 281 20.48 -44.81 30.90
C ALA A 281 22.01 -44.65 30.79
N GLY A 282 22.48 -43.50 30.31
CA GLY A 282 23.89 -43.13 30.16
C GLY A 282 24.02 -41.69 29.68
N ASN A 283 25.24 -41.20 29.50
CA ASN A 283 25.47 -39.86 28.91
C ASN A 283 24.86 -39.81 27.50
N LEU A 284 24.15 -38.72 27.18
CA LEU A 284 23.41 -38.57 25.93
C LEU A 284 23.72 -37.24 25.24
N GLN A 285 24.09 -37.29 23.97
CA GLN A 285 24.23 -36.13 23.10
C GLN A 285 23.02 -36.01 22.16
N ILE A 286 22.32 -34.89 22.23
CA ILE A 286 21.33 -34.48 21.24
C ILE A 286 22.04 -33.85 20.05
N VAL A 287 21.84 -34.43 18.87
CA VAL A 287 22.39 -33.92 17.61
C VAL A 287 21.35 -33.09 16.89
N VAL A 288 21.60 -31.78 16.81
CA VAL A 288 20.79 -30.81 16.09
C VAL A 288 21.41 -30.48 14.71
N PRO A 289 20.61 -30.00 13.74
CA PRO A 289 21.12 -29.60 12.43
C PRO A 289 22.11 -28.42 12.50
N ALA A 290 23.09 -28.42 11.59
CA ALA A 290 24.05 -27.33 11.39
C ALA A 290 23.44 -26.16 10.58
N SER A 291 22.32 -25.63 11.06
CA SER A 291 21.59 -24.51 10.45
C SER A 291 21.62 -23.30 11.37
N SER A 292 21.53 -22.09 10.82
CA SER A 292 21.65 -20.79 11.53
C SER A 292 20.51 -20.45 12.51
N TYR A 293 19.98 -21.44 13.22
CA TYR A 293 18.91 -21.28 14.20
C TYR A 293 19.45 -21.08 15.62
N GLN A 294 18.61 -20.43 16.43
CA GLN A 294 18.71 -20.40 17.88
C GLN A 294 17.92 -21.59 18.45
N TYR A 295 18.48 -22.27 19.43
CA TYR A 295 17.90 -23.42 20.11
C TYR A 295 17.61 -23.08 21.57
N TRP A 296 16.34 -23.03 21.94
CA TRP A 296 15.89 -22.93 23.33
C TRP A 296 15.75 -24.34 23.89
N VAL A 297 16.51 -24.68 24.92
CA VAL A 297 16.55 -26.04 25.44
C VAL A 297 16.19 -26.07 26.91
N ASP A 298 15.18 -26.87 27.24
CA ASP A 298 14.78 -27.22 28.60
C ASP A 298 15.16 -28.68 28.88
N ASN A 299 16.09 -28.91 29.80
CA ASN A 299 16.48 -30.25 30.22
C ASN A 299 15.71 -30.65 31.48
N GLN A 300 14.68 -31.48 31.32
CA GLN A 300 13.91 -32.11 32.40
C GLN A 300 14.24 -33.61 32.55
N THR A 301 15.45 -34.02 32.17
CA THR A 301 15.90 -35.42 32.31
C THR A 301 16.31 -35.76 33.75
N SER A 302 16.28 -37.05 34.07
CA SER A 302 16.72 -37.62 35.34
C SER A 302 17.70 -38.79 35.10
N GLY A 303 18.15 -39.49 36.15
CA GLY A 303 19.05 -40.65 36.01
C GLY A 303 20.54 -40.35 36.28
N GLY A 304 20.91 -39.11 36.61
CA GLY A 304 22.26 -38.75 37.06
C GLY A 304 23.33 -38.69 35.97
N PHE A 305 22.95 -38.81 34.69
CA PHE A 305 23.83 -38.71 33.54
C PHE A 305 23.79 -37.33 32.88
N THR A 306 24.80 -37.03 32.07
CA THR A 306 24.92 -35.74 31.39
C THR A 306 24.16 -35.74 30.07
N LEU A 307 23.36 -34.69 29.84
CA LEU A 307 22.79 -34.35 28.55
C LEU A 307 23.64 -33.25 27.88
N THR A 308 24.03 -33.45 26.63
CA THR A 308 24.72 -32.45 25.81
C THR A 308 23.95 -32.15 24.54
N ILE A 309 24.19 -30.97 23.95
CA ILE A 309 23.62 -30.58 22.65
C ILE A 309 24.74 -30.15 21.71
N GLY A 310 24.72 -30.65 20.47
CA GLY A 310 25.74 -30.31 19.49
C GLY A 310 25.34 -30.69 18.07
N ILE A 311 26.21 -30.40 17.10
CA ILE A 311 26.11 -31.01 15.78
C ILE A 311 26.77 -32.41 15.77
N SER A 312 26.55 -33.16 14.70
CA SER A 312 27.19 -34.47 14.52
C SER A 312 28.70 -34.33 14.50
N GLY A 313 29.39 -35.10 15.36
CA GLY A 313 30.86 -35.07 15.47
C GLY A 313 31.43 -33.82 16.14
N GLN A 314 30.61 -32.97 16.76
CA GLN A 314 31.08 -31.79 17.47
C GLN A 314 32.05 -32.19 18.61
N PRO A 315 33.29 -31.65 18.65
CA PRO A 315 34.17 -31.83 19.79
C PRO A 315 33.61 -31.07 21.00
N SER A 316 33.55 -31.72 22.16
CA SER A 316 33.11 -31.13 23.44
C SER A 316 31.78 -30.36 23.37
N PRO A 317 30.65 -31.04 23.05
CA PRO A 317 29.35 -30.39 22.97
C PRO A 317 28.93 -29.80 24.34
N PRO A 318 28.32 -28.60 24.38
CA PRO A 318 27.84 -28.00 25.61
C PRO A 318 26.92 -28.91 26.42
N SER A 319 27.21 -29.03 27.72
CA SER A 319 26.33 -29.74 28.66
C SER A 319 25.18 -28.86 29.11
N ILE A 320 24.03 -29.51 29.34
CA ILE A 320 22.82 -28.88 29.89
C ILE A 320 22.55 -29.60 31.21
N ALA A 321 22.68 -28.90 32.35
CA ALA A 321 22.40 -29.50 33.64
C ALA A 321 20.92 -29.94 33.75
N ALA A 322 20.65 -30.99 34.52
CA ALA A 322 19.27 -31.42 34.79
C ALA A 322 18.50 -30.29 35.50
N GLY A 323 17.29 -29.99 35.03
CA GLY A 323 16.46 -28.87 35.48
C GLY A 323 16.84 -27.50 34.90
N ALA A 324 17.89 -27.41 34.07
CA ALA A 324 18.34 -26.14 33.50
C ALA A 324 17.64 -25.79 32.18
N ARG A 325 17.50 -24.49 31.92
CA ARG A 325 16.99 -23.91 30.69
C ARG A 325 18.02 -22.97 30.10
N ASN A 326 18.54 -23.32 28.94
CA ASN A 326 19.61 -22.59 28.30
C ASN A 326 19.28 -22.31 26.83
N ILE A 327 19.93 -21.28 26.28
CA ILE A 327 19.83 -20.89 24.89
C ILE A 327 21.17 -21.18 24.23
N TYR A 328 21.11 -21.82 23.06
CA TYR A 328 22.26 -22.17 22.24
C TYR A 328 22.09 -21.62 20.83
N TYR A 329 23.19 -21.41 20.11
CA TYR A 329 23.16 -21.05 18.70
C TYR A 329 24.25 -21.79 17.93
N TYR A 330 24.01 -21.97 16.63
CA TYR A 330 25.00 -22.50 15.72
C TYR A 330 25.98 -21.40 15.28
N ASN A 331 27.28 -21.60 15.51
CA ASN A 331 28.32 -20.75 14.97
C ASN A 331 28.76 -21.29 13.59
N PRO A 332 28.44 -20.59 12.48
CA PRO A 332 28.80 -21.06 11.14
C PRO A 332 30.30 -20.98 10.84
N PHE A 333 31.07 -20.18 11.59
CA PHE A 333 32.52 -20.06 11.38
C PHE A 333 33.29 -21.27 11.90
N GLU A 334 32.89 -21.80 13.05
CA GLU A 334 33.54 -22.95 13.69
C GLU A 334 32.78 -24.26 13.47
N ALA A 335 31.56 -24.19 12.92
CA ALA A 335 30.62 -25.31 12.78
C ALA A 335 30.35 -26.02 14.12
N VAL A 336 29.98 -25.25 15.14
CA VAL A 336 29.78 -25.75 16.52
C VAL A 336 28.53 -25.11 17.13
N ILE A 337 27.78 -25.87 17.93
CA ILE A 337 26.76 -25.31 18.84
C ILE A 337 27.45 -24.78 20.08
N ILE A 338 27.22 -23.50 20.39
CA ILE A 338 27.78 -22.83 21.56
C ILE A 338 26.65 -22.22 22.41
N PRO A 339 26.81 -22.20 23.75
CA PRO A 339 25.86 -21.54 24.63
C PRO A 339 25.91 -20.03 24.38
N ILE A 340 24.77 -19.34 24.57
CA ILE A 340 24.81 -17.89 24.70
C ILE A 340 25.50 -17.55 26.01
N ASN A 341 26.80 -17.25 25.94
CA ASN A 341 27.58 -16.97 27.11
C ASN A 341 27.29 -15.52 27.54
N THR A 342 26.34 -15.32 28.46
CA THR A 342 26.45 -14.16 29.35
C THR A 342 27.63 -14.48 30.24
N THR A 343 28.75 -13.76 30.08
CA THR A 343 29.89 -13.84 30.99
C THR A 343 29.39 -13.72 32.42
N GLY A 344 29.19 -14.86 33.07
CA GLY A 344 28.68 -14.92 34.43
C GLY A 344 29.75 -14.35 35.33
N VAL A 345 29.42 -13.31 36.09
CA VAL A 345 30.26 -12.86 37.18
C VAL A 345 30.32 -14.01 38.19
N SER A 346 31.51 -14.59 38.38
CA SER A 346 31.71 -15.65 39.38
C SER A 346 31.42 -15.08 40.77
N LEU A 347 30.55 -15.75 41.53
CA LEU A 347 30.23 -15.39 42.90
C LEU A 347 30.81 -16.43 43.86
N PRO A 348 31.42 -16.02 44.99
CA PRO A 348 31.52 -14.64 45.48
C PRO A 348 32.52 -13.80 44.67
N LEU A 349 32.20 -12.51 44.49
CA LEU A 349 33.07 -11.58 43.78
C LEU A 349 34.40 -11.45 44.52
N VAL A 350 35.52 -11.74 43.84
CA VAL A 350 36.85 -11.57 44.43
C VAL A 350 37.18 -10.08 44.60
N VAL A 351 37.99 -9.73 45.61
CA VAL A 351 38.38 -8.32 45.88
C VAL A 351 39.00 -7.64 44.66
N ALA A 352 39.71 -8.40 43.82
CA ALA A 352 40.32 -7.93 42.58
C ALA A 352 39.32 -7.34 41.57
N SER A 353 38.04 -7.70 41.65
CA SER A 353 37.00 -7.18 40.77
C SER A 353 36.41 -5.83 41.25
N GLY A 354 36.84 -5.32 42.39
CA GLY A 354 36.31 -4.09 43.00
C GLY A 354 36.85 -2.77 42.45
N GLY A 355 37.62 -2.79 41.36
CA GLY A 355 38.14 -1.57 40.70
C GLY A 355 39.28 -0.85 41.43
N THR A 356 39.72 -1.32 42.59
CA THR A 356 40.82 -0.74 43.38
C THR A 356 42.20 -1.27 42.99
N GLY A 357 42.28 -2.28 42.12
CA GLY A 357 43.53 -2.95 41.73
C GLY A 357 44.16 -3.83 42.81
N ALA A 358 43.50 -4.04 43.96
CA ALA A 358 44.02 -4.84 45.07
C ALA A 358 43.46 -6.28 45.06
N THR A 359 44.26 -7.24 45.53
CA THR A 359 43.84 -8.65 45.69
C THR A 359 43.45 -9.01 47.13
N THR A 360 43.61 -8.08 48.08
CA THR A 360 43.26 -8.25 49.49
C THR A 360 42.33 -7.14 49.95
N ALA A 361 41.43 -7.42 50.90
CA ALA A 361 40.49 -6.44 51.43
C ALA A 361 41.20 -5.23 52.05
N SER A 362 42.35 -5.45 52.72
CA SER A 362 43.18 -4.37 53.29
C SER A 362 43.78 -3.48 52.19
N GLY A 363 44.37 -4.07 51.14
CA GLY A 363 44.91 -3.29 50.03
C GLY A 363 43.84 -2.47 49.30
N ALA A 364 42.61 -3.02 49.17
CA ALA A 364 41.50 -2.29 48.56
C ALA A 364 41.10 -1.06 49.38
N ARG A 365 41.08 -1.15 50.72
CA ARG A 365 40.79 0.00 51.60
C ARG A 365 41.90 1.05 51.52
N SER A 366 43.17 0.65 51.52
CA SER A 366 44.30 1.58 51.34
C SER A 366 44.22 2.33 50.01
N ASN A 367 43.90 1.63 48.91
CA ASN A 367 43.80 2.25 47.58
C ASN A 367 42.61 3.20 47.43
N LEU A 368 41.58 3.06 48.28
CA LEU A 368 40.48 4.03 48.40
C LEU A 368 40.82 5.23 49.32
N GLY A 369 42.05 5.30 49.84
CA GLY A 369 42.54 6.40 50.67
C GLY A 369 42.39 6.18 52.17
N SER A 370 42.15 4.95 52.64
CA SER A 370 42.05 4.66 54.07
C SER A 370 43.40 4.90 54.77
N THR A 371 43.40 5.77 55.78
CA THR A 371 44.52 5.96 56.70
C THR A 371 44.55 4.84 57.76
N SER A 372 45.57 4.80 58.61
CA SER A 372 45.64 3.86 59.73
C SER A 372 44.42 3.94 60.67
N VAL A 373 43.92 5.14 60.92
CA VAL A 373 42.70 5.37 61.72
C VAL A 373 41.47 4.89 60.95
N GLY A 374 41.35 5.25 59.67
CA GLY A 374 40.22 4.82 58.82
C GLY A 374 40.11 3.30 58.73
N ASP A 375 41.23 2.60 58.55
CA ASP A 375 41.25 1.15 58.35
C ASP A 375 40.79 0.41 59.61
N ALA A 376 41.25 0.88 60.77
CA ALA A 376 40.86 0.37 62.07
C ALA A 376 39.37 0.61 62.38
N VAL A 377 38.81 1.74 61.94
CA VAL A 377 37.37 2.03 62.09
C VAL A 377 36.53 1.16 61.15
N PHE A 378 36.91 1.03 59.88
CA PHE A 378 36.15 0.27 58.87
C PHE A 378 36.15 -1.25 59.10
N THR A 379 37.07 -1.76 59.91
CA THR A 379 37.16 -3.20 60.25
C THR A 379 36.79 -3.51 61.69
N ALA A 380 36.35 -2.52 62.46
CA ALA A 380 35.97 -2.71 63.86
C ALA A 380 34.80 -3.69 63.99
N SER A 381 34.97 -4.73 64.80
CA SER A 381 33.94 -5.73 65.08
C SER A 381 32.88 -5.25 66.09
N THR A 382 33.14 -4.14 66.79
CA THR A 382 32.22 -3.55 67.78
C THR A 382 32.35 -2.03 67.83
N THR A 383 31.32 -1.35 68.33
CA THR A 383 31.30 0.11 68.52
C THR A 383 32.43 0.59 69.44
N LEU A 384 32.77 -0.17 70.48
CA LEU A 384 33.84 0.18 71.40
C LEU A 384 35.20 0.22 70.69
N VAL A 385 35.50 -0.79 69.87
CA VAL A 385 36.75 -0.84 69.08
C VAL A 385 36.84 0.32 68.09
N ALA A 386 35.74 0.69 67.45
CA ALA A 386 35.71 1.85 66.55
C ALA A 386 35.97 3.16 67.31
N GLN A 387 35.37 3.34 68.49
CA GLN A 387 35.59 4.53 69.33
C GLN A 387 37.04 4.61 69.83
N THR A 388 37.65 3.49 70.21
CA THR A 388 39.07 3.46 70.59
C THR A 388 39.99 3.84 69.41
N ALA A 389 39.69 3.38 68.19
CA ALA A 389 40.45 3.76 66.99
C ALA A 389 40.36 5.27 66.69
N LEU A 390 39.19 5.89 66.93
CA LEU A 390 38.98 7.34 66.81
C LEU A 390 39.66 8.13 67.94
N ALA A 391 39.79 7.54 69.12
CA ALA A 391 40.40 8.17 70.31
C ALA A 391 41.94 8.08 70.34
N ALA A 392 42.58 7.56 69.29
CA ALA A 392 44.04 7.57 69.18
C ALA A 392 44.53 9.05 69.21
N PRO A 393 45.38 9.42 70.18
CA PRO A 393 45.76 10.82 70.37
C PRO A 393 46.45 11.36 69.12
N SER A 394 46.01 12.52 68.65
CA SER A 394 46.79 13.26 67.67
C SER A 394 48.14 13.62 68.28
N THR A 395 49.19 13.78 67.49
CA THR A 395 50.49 14.29 68.01
C THR A 395 50.37 15.70 68.62
N ALA A 396 49.22 16.35 68.46
CA ALA A 396 48.86 17.62 69.09
C ALA A 396 48.20 17.47 70.49
N ASP A 397 47.68 16.30 70.87
CA ASP A 397 46.96 16.08 72.14
C ASP A 397 47.85 15.67 73.32
N ALA A 398 49.18 15.59 73.14
CA ALA A 398 50.11 15.37 74.24
C ALA A 398 50.28 16.63 75.11
N MET A 399 49.20 17.13 75.71
CA MET A 399 49.23 18.16 76.74
C MET A 399 49.18 17.54 78.13
N ILE A 400 50.39 17.47 78.73
CA ILE A 400 50.76 17.46 80.14
C ILE A 400 49.58 17.54 81.13
N PHE A 401 49.41 16.47 81.92
CA PHE A 401 48.79 16.56 83.25
C PHE A 401 49.83 16.18 84.31
N ALA A 402 50.83 17.05 84.48
CA ALA A 402 51.68 17.03 85.66
C ALA A 402 50.99 17.86 86.75
N MET A 403 50.31 17.22 87.69
CA MET A 403 49.94 17.84 88.97
C MET A 403 50.09 16.84 90.13
N SER A 404 51.21 17.02 90.83
CA SER A 404 51.40 17.03 92.30
C SER A 404 51.00 15.80 93.14
N PHE A 405 51.98 15.17 93.79
CA PHE A 405 51.97 14.89 95.24
C PHE A 405 53.41 14.78 95.75
N GLY A 406 53.81 15.68 96.65
CA GLY A 406 55.08 15.67 97.37
C GLY A 406 55.70 17.05 97.51
#